data_AF-A0AAV2DWZ5-F1
#
_entry.id   AF-A0AAV2DWZ5-F1
#
_cell.length_a   1.000
_cell.length_b   1.000
_cell.length_c   1.000
_cell.angle_alpha   90.00
_cell.angle_beta   90.00
_cell.angle_gamma   90.00
#
_symmetry.space_group_name_H-M   'P 1'
#
loop_
_entity.id
_entity.type
_entity.pdbx_description
1 polymer ?
#
loop_
_entity_poly.entity_id
_entity_poly.type
_entity_poly.pdbx_seq_one_letter_code
_entity_poly.pdbx_strand_id
1 'polypeptide(L)' 'MEDTLHDYPIVSDDAEFPSCLRSTPRHAAEEVRFTDKKHNVDNTDLIQLGVSLSNQKDTVAAILQFNLAFDLDRDLHAN' A
#
# COMPACT_ATOMS: atom_id res chain seq x y z
N MET A 1 -9.54 -9.84 15.45
CA MET A 1 -9.01 -8.60 14.84
C MET A 1 -9.66 -7.39 15.50
N GLU A 2 -10.99 -7.31 15.56
CA GLU A 2 -11.71 -6.24 16.28
C GLU A 2 -11.31 -6.14 17.77
N ASP A 3 -11.27 -7.25 18.50
CA ASP A 3 -10.82 -7.23 19.91
C ASP A 3 -9.35 -6.77 20.06
N THR A 4 -8.50 -7.07 19.07
CA THR A 4 -7.09 -6.67 19.06
C THR A 4 -6.92 -5.17 18.78
N LEU A 5 -7.82 -4.57 17.99
CA LEU A 5 -7.81 -3.14 17.69
C LEU A 5 -8.15 -2.28 18.91
N HIS A 6 -8.86 -2.83 19.90
CA HIS A 6 -9.11 -2.13 21.16
C HIS A 6 -7.80 -1.88 21.93
N ASP A 7 -6.98 -2.93 22.08
CA ASP A 7 -5.75 -2.88 22.89
C ASP A 7 -4.54 -2.38 22.10
N TYR A 8 -4.58 -2.49 20.77
CA TYR A 8 -3.56 -2.05 19.82
C TYR A 8 -4.20 -1.17 18.73
N PRO A 9 -4.58 0.08 19.07
CA PRO A 9 -5.40 0.93 18.20
C PRO A 9 -4.61 1.63 17.09
N ILE A 10 -3.28 1.53 17.07
CA ILE A 10 -2.46 2.13 16.03
C ILE A 10 -2.32 1.11 14.90
N VAL A 11 -2.73 1.52 13.69
CA VAL A 11 -2.60 0.73 12.48
C VAL A 11 -1.58 1.41 11.58
N SER A 12 -0.55 0.68 11.16
CA SER A 12 0.35 1.11 10.08
C SER A 12 0.17 0.21 8.88
N ASP A 13 0.14 0.78 7.69
CA ASP A 13 -0.03 0.06 6.43
C ASP A 13 1.10 0.34 5.45
N ASP A 14 1.34 -0.63 4.58
CA ASP A 14 2.22 -0.51 3.43
C ASP A 14 1.70 -1.38 2.28
N ALA A 15 1.92 -0.97 1.04
CA ALA A 15 1.27 -1.56 -0.13
C ALA A 15 2.25 -1.76 -1.29
N GLU A 16 2.19 -2.94 -1.91
CA GLU A 16 3.04 -3.31 -3.05
C GLU A 16 2.22 -3.41 -4.34
N PHE A 17 2.76 -2.83 -5.41
CA PHE A 17 2.17 -2.74 -6.74
C PHE A 17 3.17 -3.26 -7.80
N PRO A 18 2.71 -3.67 -9.00
CA PRO A 18 3.58 -4.24 -10.01
C PRO A 18 4.63 -3.27 -10.57
N SER A 19 4.32 -1.97 -10.60
CA SER A 19 5.21 -0.96 -11.18
C SER A 19 4.78 0.47 -10.88
N CYS A 20 5.58 1.43 -11.38
CA CYS A 20 5.31 2.86 -11.37
C CYS A 20 5.26 3.36 -12.83
N LEU A 21 4.04 3.51 -13.38
CA LEU A 21 3.82 3.85 -14.79
C LEU A 21 4.29 5.27 -15.14
N ARG A 22 4.02 6.22 -14.24
CA ARG A 22 4.48 7.60 -14.31
C ARG A 22 5.42 7.89 -13.16
N SER A 23 6.67 8.18 -13.51
CA SER A 23 7.68 8.62 -12.56
C SER A 23 7.51 10.11 -12.27
N THR A 24 7.26 10.43 -11.01
CA THR A 24 7.12 11.80 -10.55
C THR A 24 8.48 12.39 -10.17
N PRO A 25 8.86 13.59 -10.66
CA PRO A 25 10.07 14.26 -10.24
C PRO A 25 10.09 14.54 -8.73
N ARG A 26 11.24 14.36 -8.07
CA ARG A 26 11.40 14.53 -6.61
C ARG A 26 10.92 15.89 -6.08
N HIS A 27 11.06 16.94 -6.87
CA HIS A 27 10.69 18.31 -6.50
C HIS A 27 9.49 18.84 -7.29
N ALA A 28 8.67 17.94 -7.86
CA ALA A 28 7.43 18.32 -8.52
C ALA A 28 6.47 19.01 -7.55
N ALA A 29 5.63 19.90 -8.08
CA ALA A 29 4.54 20.52 -7.34
C ALA A 29 3.56 19.46 -6.81
N GLU A 30 2.87 19.76 -5.71
CA GLU A 30 1.99 18.79 -5.03
C GLU A 30 0.90 18.25 -5.96
N GLU A 31 0.32 19.11 -6.79
CA GLU A 31 -0.72 18.78 -7.75
C GLU A 31 -0.22 17.75 -8.77
N VAL A 32 1.03 17.88 -9.20
CA VAL A 32 1.68 16.93 -10.12
C VAL A 32 1.91 15.59 -9.40
N ARG A 33 2.43 15.62 -8.17
CA ARG A 33 2.64 14.39 -7.38
C ARG A 33 1.34 13.63 -7.15
N PHE A 34 0.27 14.34 -6.84
CA PHE A 34 -1.05 13.74 -6.66
C PHE A 34 -1.58 13.14 -7.97
N THR A 35 -1.50 13.89 -9.07
CA THR A 35 -2.00 13.45 -10.37
C THR A 35 -1.27 12.20 -10.87
N ASP A 36 0.05 12.16 -10.75
CA ASP A 36 0.85 11.00 -11.14
C ASP A 36 0.58 9.79 -10.25
N LYS A 37 0.54 9.99 -8.91
CA LYS A 37 0.18 8.91 -7.97
C LYS A 37 -1.20 8.34 -8.27
N LYS A 38 -2.18 9.21 -8.49
CA LYS A 38 -3.54 8.81 -8.87
C LYS A 38 -3.53 7.99 -10.16
N HIS A 39 -2.81 8.45 -11.19
CA HIS A 39 -2.71 7.70 -12.44
C HIS A 39 -2.12 6.31 -12.23
N ASN A 40 -1.05 6.17 -11.45
CA ASN A 40 -0.46 4.87 -11.17
C ASN A 40 -1.45 3.96 -10.43
N VAL A 41 -2.06 4.44 -9.34
CA VAL A 41 -3.01 3.66 -8.53
C VAL A 41 -4.27 3.28 -9.32
N ASP A 42 -4.79 4.16 -10.18
CA ASP A 42 -5.98 3.85 -10.98
C ASP A 42 -5.70 2.81 -12.09
N ASN A 43 -4.43 2.57 -12.44
CA ASN A 43 -4.03 1.73 -13.58
C ASN A 43 -3.14 0.54 -13.19
N THR A 44 -2.92 0.27 -11.90
CA THR A 44 -2.20 -0.92 -11.43
C THR A 44 -2.99 -1.67 -10.38
N ASP A 45 -2.95 -3.01 -10.44
CA ASP A 45 -3.56 -3.85 -9.42
C ASP A 45 -2.67 -3.93 -8.18
N LEU A 46 -3.28 -3.93 -7.00
CA LEU A 46 -2.57 -4.11 -5.73
C LEU A 46 -2.17 -5.58 -5.55
N ILE A 47 -0.90 -5.84 -5.27
CA ILE A 47 -0.38 -7.22 -5.11
C ILE A 47 -0.40 -7.64 -3.64
N GLN A 48 0.12 -6.77 -2.76
CA GLN A 48 0.20 -7.06 -1.33
C GLN A 48 -0.17 -5.84 -0.50
N LEU A 49 -0.83 -6.08 0.64
CA LEU A 49 -1.09 -5.08 1.68
C LEU A 49 -0.52 -5.60 3.00
N GLY A 50 0.51 -4.93 3.50
CA GLY A 50 1.04 -5.10 4.85
C GLY A 50 0.26 -4.25 5.83
N VAL A 51 -0.10 -4.82 6.97
CA VAL A 51 -0.76 -4.13 8.09
C VAL A 51 -0.10 -4.54 9.39
N SER A 52 0.30 -3.58 10.22
CA SER A 52 0.75 -3.83 11.59
C SER A 52 -0.16 -3.16 12.61
N LEU A 53 -0.41 -3.86 13.72
CA LEU A 53 -1.18 -3.37 14.85
C LEU A 53 -0.24 -3.11 16.01
N SER A 54 -0.25 -1.88 16.53
CA SER A 54 0.57 -1.47 17.65
C SER A 54 -0.21 -0.62 18.66
N ASN A 55 0.39 -0.40 19.83
CA ASN A 55 -0.15 0.48 20.86
C ASN A 55 0.72 1.72 21.05
N GLN A 56 0.27 2.65 21.90
CA GLN A 56 0.98 3.91 22.18
C GLN A 56 2.36 3.74 22.86
N LYS A 57 2.74 2.51 23.21
CA LYS A 57 4.06 2.17 23.78
C LYS A 57 4.95 1.45 22.76
N ASP A 58 4.64 1.59 21.47
CA ASP A 58 5.34 0.96 20.34
C ASP A 58 5.40 -0.57 20.42
N THR A 59 4.49 -1.20 21.18
CA THR A 59 4.39 -2.66 21.22
C THR A 59 3.56 -3.13 20.04
N VAL A 60 4.13 -3.99 19.21
CA VAL A 60 3.46 -4.61 18.06
C VAL A 60 2.78 -5.90 18.49
N ALA A 61 1.47 -5.99 18.24
CA ALA A 61 0.70 -7.21 18.49
C ALA A 61 0.72 -8.16 17.30
N ALA A 62 0.66 -7.62 16.08
CA ALA A 62 0.55 -8.40 14.86
C ALA A 62 1.13 -7.66 13.67
N ILE A 63 1.65 -8.43 12.73
CA ILE A 63 1.99 -8.01 11.37
C ILE A 63 1.29 -9.00 10.44
N LEU A 64 0.42 -8.47 9.58
CA LEU A 64 -0.38 -9.20 8.62
C LEU A 64 0.06 -8.80 7.22
N GLN A 65 0.11 -9.77 6.31
CA GLN A 65 0.32 -9.52 4.90
C GLN A 65 -0.80 -10.19 4.11
N PHE A 66 -1.62 -9.37 3.47
CA PHE A 66 -2.65 -9.82 2.56
C PHE A 66 -2.03 -9.95 1.18
N ASN A 67 -1.99 -11.16 0.63
CA ASN A 67 -1.59 -11.42 -0.74
C ASN A 67 -2.86 -11.48 -1.59
N LEU A 68 -2.98 -10.56 -2.55
CA LEU A 68 -4.16 -10.44 -3.40
C LEU A 68 -3.99 -11.25 -4.67
N ALA A 69 -5.11 -11.55 -5.34
CA ALA A 69 -5.08 -12.22 -6.62
C ALA A 69 -4.44 -11.29 -7.66
N PHE A 70 -3.34 -11.74 -8.25
CA PHE A 70 -2.60 -11.01 -9.27
C PHE A 70 -2.28 -11.97 -10.42
N ASP A 71 -2.70 -11.61 -11.63
CA ASP A 71 -2.54 -12.44 -12.84
C ASP A 71 -1.49 -11.80 -13.75
N LEU A 72 -0.27 -12.34 -13.71
CA LEU A 72 0.86 -11.88 -14.51
C LEU A 72 0.59 -11.92 -16.01
N ASP A 73 -0.25 -12.86 -16.48
CA ASP A 73 -0.51 -13.03 -17.92
C ASP A 73 -1.55 -12.04 -18.44
N ARG A 74 -2.31 -11.40 -17.54
CA ARG A 74 -3.38 -10.46 -17.87
C ARG A 74 -3.06 -9.02 -17.50
N ASP A 75 -2.13 -8.81 -16.58
CA ASP A 75 -1.72 -7.47 -16.18
C ASP A 75 -0.84 -6.84 -17.27
N LEU A 76 -1.30 -5.72 -17.82
CA LEU A 76 -0.61 -4.98 -18.89
C LEU A 76 0.68 -4.29 -18.43
N HIS A 77 0.96 -4.34 -17.13
CA HIS A 77 1.99 -3.58 -16.43
C HIS A 77 2.85 -4.46 -15.51
N ALA A 78 2.66 -5.78 -15.54
CA ALA A 78 3.60 -6.75 -14.99
C ALA A 78 4.93 -6.68 -15.78
N ASN A 79 6.01 -6.31 -15.10
CA ASN A 79 7.37 -6.25 -15.66
C ASN A 79 8.18 -7.50 -15.31
#